data_AF-A0A947X9Y2-F1
#
_entry.id   AF-A0A947X9Y2-F1
#
_cell.length_a   1.000
_cell.length_b   1.000
_cell.length_c   1.000
_cell.angle_alpha   90.00
_cell.angle_beta   90.00
_cell.angle_gamma   90.00
#
_symmetry.space_group_name_H-M   'P 1'
#
loop_
_entity.id
_entity.type
_entity.pdbx_description
1 polymer ?
#
loop_
_entity_poly.entity_id
_entity_poly.type
_entity_poly.pdbx_seq_one_letter_code
_entity_poly.pdbx_strand_id
1 'polypeptide(L)'
;MAAGNPKLQLELEKQSSQVEVHGVHQMTFPNEPDSRIAPLSTDDLRPEWLDILGRLPGTGLTGEGFPRNVLGVLMLNPETLGPFLDYWVTSKSKMGLTVREQELVILRMAVLYRSEYVWKHHVKVGREFGINDAELDAIRQGFYNAFTAERERAFLELTDAFVNERSLPPELWNRTRGVLSPRDFVDLISLVSQYVLFALTNVCMQVQLEPAVADLPGIEG
;
A
#
# COMPACT_ATOMS: atom_id res chain seq x y z
N MET A 1 56.61 17.17 3.89
CA MET A 1 55.79 16.28 4.72
C MET A 1 55.36 17.04 5.96
N ALA A 2 54.13 17.57 5.97
CA ALA A 2 53.57 18.21 7.16
C ALA A 2 52.73 17.16 7.90
N ALA A 3 53.15 16.80 9.11
CA ALA A 3 52.40 15.91 9.97
C ALA A 3 51.13 16.64 10.45
N GLY A 4 49.96 16.14 10.04
CA GLY A 4 48.66 16.67 10.45
C GLY A 4 48.46 16.58 11.97
N ASN A 5 47.71 17.53 12.52
CA ASN A 5 47.47 17.65 13.96
C ASN A 5 46.66 16.45 14.49
N PRO A 6 47.25 15.58 15.33
CA PRO A 6 46.60 14.34 15.78
C PRO A 6 45.37 14.57 16.66
N LYS A 7 45.22 15.76 17.28
CA LYS A 7 43.99 16.11 18.02
C LYS A 7 42.79 16.31 17.09
N LEU A 8 43.01 16.90 15.92
CA LEU A 8 41.95 17.13 14.93
C LEU A 8 41.46 15.79 14.34
N GLN A 9 42.39 14.85 14.16
CA GLN A 9 42.09 13.51 13.65
C GLN A 9 41.29 12.67 14.67
N LEU A 10 41.62 12.79 15.95
CA LEU A 10 40.89 12.12 17.03
C LEU A 10 39.49 12.71 17.27
N GLU A 11 39.28 14.01 17.03
CA GLU A 11 37.95 14.65 17.07
C GLU A 11 37.08 14.24 15.88
N LEU A 12 37.67 14.11 14.68
CA LEU A 12 36.99 13.61 13.48
C LEU A 12 36.63 12.10 13.58
N GLU A 13 37.47 11.29 14.23
CA GLU A 13 37.18 9.88 14.51
C GLU A 13 36.13 9.69 15.60
N LYS A 14 36.08 10.59 16.60
CA LYS A 14 35.02 10.61 17.62
C LYS A 14 33.68 11.13 17.08
N GLN A 15 33.68 12.02 16.09
CA GLN A 15 32.46 12.41 15.37
C GLN A 15 32.00 11.34 14.35
N SER A 16 32.91 10.53 13.80
CA SER A 16 32.56 9.44 12.88
C SER A 16 32.10 8.16 13.57
N SER A 17 32.24 8.05 14.90
CA SER A 17 31.85 6.88 15.70
C SER A 17 30.52 7.04 16.44
N GLN A 18 29.76 8.09 16.16
CA GLN A 18 28.35 8.24 16.57
C GLN A 18 27.46 8.39 15.34
N VAL A 19 27.55 7.45 14.40
CA VAL A 19 26.36 7.11 13.62
C VAL A 19 25.52 6.21 14.51
N GLU A 20 24.73 6.81 15.39
CA GLU A 20 23.55 6.12 15.90
C GLU A 20 22.72 5.76 14.67
N VAL A 21 22.75 4.47 14.31
CA VAL A 21 21.71 3.88 13.48
C VAL A 21 20.44 4.04 14.30
N HIS A 22 19.75 5.17 14.14
CA HIS A 22 18.43 5.39 14.70
C HIS A 22 17.57 4.25 14.17
N GLY A 23 17.32 3.26 15.02
CA GLY A 23 16.23 2.31 14.87
C GLY A 23 14.92 3.09 14.97
N VAL A 24 14.55 3.79 13.91
CA VAL A 24 13.21 4.32 13.75
C VAL A 24 12.37 3.11 13.37
N HIS A 25 11.78 2.43 14.35
CA HIS A 25 10.59 1.64 14.05
C HIS A 25 9.60 2.58 13.39
N GLN A 26 9.20 2.24 12.18
CA GLN A 26 8.55 3.17 11.28
C GLN A 26 7.05 3.15 11.58
N MET A 27 6.67 3.61 12.77
CA MET A 27 5.31 3.77 13.32
C MET A 27 4.18 3.66 12.27
N THR A 28 3.38 2.61 12.34
CA THR A 28 2.26 2.38 11.41
C THR A 28 1.02 3.14 11.84
N PHE A 29 0.05 3.33 10.93
CA PHE A 29 -1.21 4.04 11.20
C PHE A 29 -2.41 3.10 11.06
N PRO A 30 -3.42 3.19 11.95
CA PRO A 30 -3.59 4.23 12.96
C PRO A 30 -2.65 4.08 14.17
N ASN A 31 -2.21 5.21 14.73
CA ASN A 31 -1.39 5.29 15.95
C ASN A 31 -2.07 6.11 17.07
N GLU A 32 -3.32 6.51 16.82
CA GLU A 32 -4.21 7.19 17.76
C GLU A 32 -5.33 6.21 18.16
N PRO A 33 -5.87 6.32 19.39
CA PRO A 33 -6.91 5.42 19.88
C PRO A 33 -8.24 5.57 19.12
N ASP A 34 -8.45 6.72 18.48
CA ASP A 34 -9.69 7.06 17.78
C ASP A 34 -9.40 7.62 16.40
N SER A 35 -10.34 7.46 15.47
CA SER A 35 -10.31 8.17 14.18
C SER A 35 -10.48 9.67 14.40
N ARG A 36 -9.69 10.49 13.71
CA ARG A 36 -9.80 11.96 13.75
C ARG A 36 -11.13 12.47 13.23
N ILE A 37 -11.73 11.69 12.33
CA ILE A 37 -13.09 11.88 11.85
C ILE A 37 -13.85 10.58 12.09
N ALA A 38 -14.95 10.67 12.84
CA ALA A 38 -15.80 9.51 13.09
C ALA A 38 -16.42 9.02 11.77
N PRO A 39 -16.25 7.74 11.40
CA PRO A 39 -16.88 7.18 10.21
C PRO A 39 -18.40 7.19 10.35
N LEU A 40 -19.11 7.48 9.26
CA LEU A 40 -20.55 7.22 9.18
C LEU A 40 -20.82 5.72 9.18
N SER A 41 -21.99 5.30 9.67
CA SER A 41 -22.42 3.91 9.51
C SER A 41 -22.59 3.58 8.02
N THR A 42 -22.10 2.42 7.61
CA THR A 42 -22.29 1.89 6.25
C THR A 42 -23.58 1.09 6.09
N ASP A 43 -24.42 1.00 7.12
CA ASP A 43 -25.70 0.26 7.06
C ASP A 43 -26.69 0.91 6.08
N ASP A 44 -26.57 2.23 5.89
CA ASP A 44 -27.39 3.02 4.96
C ASP A 44 -26.65 3.33 3.63
N LEU A 45 -25.67 2.50 3.24
CA LEU A 45 -25.07 2.59 1.92
C LEU A 45 -26.16 2.51 0.85
N ARG A 46 -26.10 3.42 -0.14
CA ARG A 46 -27.11 3.45 -1.20
C ARG A 46 -27.12 2.12 -1.97
N PRO A 47 -28.29 1.60 -2.37
CA PRO A 47 -28.36 0.32 -3.09
C PRO A 47 -27.45 0.26 -4.31
N GLU A 48 -27.37 1.35 -5.09
CA GLU A 48 -26.48 1.42 -6.24
C GLU A 48 -25.00 1.29 -5.87
N TRP A 49 -24.58 1.74 -4.69
CA TRP A 49 -23.21 1.59 -4.20
C TRP A 49 -22.92 0.16 -3.73
N LEU A 50 -23.90 -0.49 -3.11
CA LEU A 50 -23.79 -1.92 -2.76
C LEU A 50 -23.67 -2.78 -4.02
N ASP A 51 -24.46 -2.50 -5.05
CA ASP A 51 -24.36 -3.16 -6.36
C ASP A 51 -22.98 -2.93 -7.00
N ILE A 52 -22.43 -1.71 -6.88
CA ILE A 52 -21.08 -1.40 -7.35
C ILE A 52 -20.06 -2.27 -6.59
N LEU A 53 -20.06 -2.21 -5.26
CA LEU A 53 -19.10 -2.92 -4.39
C LEU A 53 -19.19 -4.44 -4.53
N GLY A 54 -20.38 -4.99 -4.76
CA GLY A 54 -20.61 -6.43 -4.97
C GLY A 54 -19.93 -7.01 -6.20
N ARG A 55 -19.38 -6.17 -7.09
CA ARG A 55 -18.59 -6.59 -8.25
C ARG A 55 -17.11 -6.83 -7.92
N LEU A 56 -16.64 -6.45 -6.73
CA LEU A 56 -15.27 -6.72 -6.29
C LEU A 56 -15.04 -8.24 -6.14
N PRO A 57 -13.89 -8.76 -6.58
CA PRO A 57 -13.57 -10.18 -6.45
C PRO A 57 -13.16 -10.54 -5.00
N GLY A 58 -13.26 -11.82 -4.67
CA GLY A 58 -12.81 -12.36 -3.39
C GLY A 58 -13.84 -12.19 -2.26
N THR A 59 -13.53 -12.78 -1.12
CA THR A 59 -14.34 -12.72 0.11
C THR A 59 -13.67 -11.92 1.22
N GLY A 60 -12.41 -11.49 1.02
CA GLY A 60 -11.65 -10.77 2.03
C GLY A 60 -12.28 -9.44 2.45
N LEU A 61 -12.97 -8.77 1.53
CA LEU A 61 -13.63 -7.47 1.72
C LEU A 61 -15.15 -7.59 1.89
N THR A 62 -15.66 -8.75 2.32
CA THR A 62 -17.10 -8.96 2.57
C THR A 62 -17.36 -9.41 4.01
N GLY A 63 -18.63 -9.35 4.43
CA GLY A 63 -19.05 -9.77 5.77
C GLY A 63 -18.36 -8.97 6.87
N GLU A 64 -17.65 -9.66 7.77
CA GLU A 64 -16.90 -9.05 8.87
C GLU A 64 -15.62 -8.34 8.40
N GLY A 65 -15.06 -8.72 7.24
CA GLY A 65 -13.91 -8.04 6.64
C GLY A 65 -14.28 -6.88 5.72
N PHE A 66 -15.56 -6.50 5.66
CA PHE A 66 -16.02 -5.36 4.88
C PHE A 66 -15.41 -4.06 5.44
N PRO A 67 -14.81 -3.18 4.60
CA PRO A 67 -14.04 -2.03 5.05
C PRO A 67 -14.96 -0.85 5.45
N ARG A 68 -15.71 -1.06 6.54
CA ARG A 68 -16.75 -0.14 7.05
C ARG A 68 -16.19 1.23 7.39
N ASN A 69 -15.07 1.27 8.08
CA ASN A 69 -14.55 2.51 8.65
C ASN A 69 -14.01 3.44 7.56
N VAL A 70 -13.23 2.94 6.60
CA VAL A 70 -12.75 3.81 5.49
C VAL A 70 -13.90 4.26 4.59
N LEU A 71 -14.86 3.38 4.28
CA LEU A 71 -16.03 3.76 3.49
C LEU A 71 -16.89 4.77 4.25
N GLY A 72 -17.08 4.59 5.55
CA GLY A 72 -17.81 5.51 6.41
C GLY A 72 -17.18 6.90 6.49
N VAL A 73 -15.84 7.01 6.45
CA VAL A 73 -15.15 8.31 6.33
C VAL A 73 -15.39 8.92 4.95
N LEU A 74 -15.26 8.16 3.86
CA LEU A 74 -15.49 8.69 2.51
C LEU A 74 -16.96 9.09 2.26
N MET A 75 -17.92 8.44 2.94
CA MET A 75 -19.35 8.76 2.87
C MET A 75 -19.67 10.17 3.34
N LEU A 76 -18.79 10.82 4.09
CA LEU A 76 -18.96 12.23 4.48
C LEU A 76 -18.99 13.19 3.28
N ASN A 77 -18.47 12.76 2.12
CA ASN A 77 -18.65 13.46 0.85
C ASN A 77 -19.26 12.52 -0.21
N PRO A 78 -20.59 12.32 -0.18
CA PRO A 78 -21.26 11.37 -1.06
C PRO A 78 -21.22 11.77 -2.54
N GLU A 79 -21.07 13.06 -2.84
CA GLU A 79 -20.94 13.58 -4.22
C GLU A 79 -19.65 13.11 -4.88
N THR A 80 -18.60 12.87 -4.09
CA THR A 80 -17.33 12.32 -4.57
C THR A 80 -17.28 10.79 -4.48
N LEU A 81 -17.88 10.20 -3.43
CA LEU A 81 -17.82 8.76 -3.21
C LEU A 81 -18.50 7.97 -4.33
N GLY A 82 -19.71 8.33 -4.76
CA GLY A 82 -20.44 7.59 -5.78
C GLY A 82 -19.66 7.43 -7.10
N PRO A 83 -19.23 8.54 -7.73
CA PRO A 83 -18.40 8.48 -8.94
C PRO A 83 -17.06 7.76 -8.73
N PHE A 84 -16.44 7.92 -7.55
CA PHE A 84 -15.21 7.20 -7.22
C PHE A 84 -15.44 5.69 -7.15
N LEU A 85 -16.51 5.21 -6.50
CA LEU A 85 -16.81 3.78 -6.41
C LEU A 85 -16.99 3.17 -7.80
N ASP A 86 -17.71 3.83 -8.70
CA ASP A 86 -17.89 3.32 -10.04
C ASP A 86 -16.56 3.25 -10.80
N TYR A 87 -15.76 4.32 -10.79
CA TYR A 87 -14.44 4.32 -11.42
C TYR A 87 -13.53 3.25 -10.81
N TRP A 88 -13.43 3.18 -9.48
CA TRP A 88 -12.57 2.25 -8.76
C TRP A 88 -12.91 0.80 -9.09
N VAL A 89 -14.16 0.38 -8.87
CA VAL A 89 -14.54 -1.02 -9.07
C VAL A 89 -14.56 -1.39 -10.55
N THR A 90 -15.12 -0.52 -11.41
CA THR A 90 -15.20 -0.80 -12.85
C THR A 90 -13.81 -0.86 -13.46
N SER A 91 -12.90 0.07 -13.13
CA SER A 91 -11.53 0.03 -13.66
C SER A 91 -10.77 -1.21 -13.23
N LYS A 92 -10.79 -1.60 -11.93
CA LYS A 92 -10.12 -2.83 -11.46
C LYS A 92 -10.55 -4.08 -12.22
N SER A 93 -11.85 -4.20 -12.56
CA SER A 93 -12.37 -5.32 -13.35
C SER A 93 -11.93 -5.33 -14.83
N LYS A 94 -11.42 -4.20 -15.32
CA LYS A 94 -11.01 -3.98 -16.72
C LYS A 94 -9.49 -3.87 -16.88
N MET A 95 -8.72 -3.84 -15.80
CA MET A 95 -7.25 -3.81 -15.86
C MET A 95 -6.70 -5.10 -16.49
N GLY A 96 -5.52 -4.99 -17.12
CA GLY A 96 -4.73 -6.14 -17.56
C GLY A 96 -4.04 -6.89 -16.43
N LEU A 97 -4.00 -6.32 -15.21
CA LEU A 97 -3.50 -6.97 -14.01
C LEU A 97 -4.49 -8.03 -13.54
N THR A 98 -3.99 -9.23 -13.28
CA THR A 98 -4.72 -10.27 -12.53
C THR A 98 -5.04 -9.77 -11.12
N VAL A 99 -6.03 -10.37 -10.46
CA VAL A 99 -6.37 -9.99 -9.08
C VAL A 99 -5.17 -10.12 -8.15
N ARG A 100 -4.38 -11.19 -8.31
CA ARG A 100 -3.12 -11.38 -7.59
C ARG A 100 -2.15 -10.22 -7.80
N GLU A 101 -1.87 -9.83 -9.04
CA GLU A 101 -0.96 -8.71 -9.33
C GLU A 101 -1.48 -7.38 -8.76
N GLN A 102 -2.80 -7.17 -8.77
CA GLN A 102 -3.39 -6.00 -8.10
C GLN A 102 -3.08 -6.04 -6.60
N GLU A 103 -3.30 -7.18 -5.93
CA GLU A 103 -3.03 -7.33 -4.50
C GLU A 103 -1.55 -7.12 -4.14
N LEU A 104 -0.61 -7.52 -5.00
CA LEU A 104 0.82 -7.22 -4.81
C LEU A 104 1.09 -5.71 -4.76
N VAL A 105 0.56 -4.97 -5.72
CA VAL A 105 0.69 -3.50 -5.77
C VAL A 105 0.03 -2.86 -4.55
N ILE A 106 -1.15 -3.35 -4.17
CA ILE A 106 -1.93 -2.83 -3.05
C ILE A 106 -1.22 -3.01 -1.71
N LEU A 107 -0.74 -4.23 -1.44
CA LEU A 107 0.03 -4.53 -0.24
C LEU A 107 1.31 -3.70 -0.21
N ARG A 108 1.96 -3.50 -1.36
CA ARG A 108 3.15 -2.64 -1.41
C ARG A 108 2.82 -1.17 -1.15
N MET A 109 1.71 -0.66 -1.68
CA MET A 109 1.20 0.68 -1.36
C MET A 109 0.92 0.84 0.13
N ALA A 110 0.37 -0.19 0.79
CA ALA A 110 0.13 -0.17 2.23
C ALA A 110 1.43 0.03 3.02
N VAL A 111 2.51 -0.66 2.63
CA VAL A 111 3.84 -0.49 3.26
C VAL A 111 4.39 0.92 3.01
N LEU A 112 4.39 1.38 1.76
CA LEU A 112 4.95 2.68 1.35
C LEU A 112 4.25 3.88 2.02
N TYR A 113 2.94 3.75 2.29
CA TYR A 113 2.16 4.77 3.01
C TYR A 113 2.01 4.48 4.51
N ARG A 114 2.53 3.37 5.02
CA ARG A 114 2.40 2.95 6.42
C ARG A 114 0.94 2.78 6.86
N SER A 115 0.09 2.35 5.93
CA SER A 115 -1.34 2.13 6.17
C SER A 115 -1.59 0.71 6.64
N GLU A 116 -1.61 0.52 7.95
CA GLU A 116 -1.92 -0.77 8.59
C GLU A 116 -3.32 -1.25 8.18
N TYR A 117 -4.24 -0.31 8.01
CA TYR A 117 -5.60 -0.57 7.54
C TYR A 117 -5.62 -1.26 6.17
N VAL A 118 -4.95 -0.69 5.16
CA VAL A 118 -4.87 -1.31 3.83
C VAL A 118 -4.17 -2.66 3.95
N TRP A 119 -3.05 -2.73 4.67
CA TRP A 119 -2.28 -3.95 4.81
C TRP A 119 -3.13 -5.10 5.35
N LYS A 120 -3.76 -4.93 6.52
CA LYS A 120 -4.50 -6.02 7.17
C LYS A 120 -5.72 -6.49 6.37
N HIS A 121 -6.48 -5.58 5.75
CA HIS A 121 -7.57 -5.97 4.87
C HIS A 121 -7.08 -6.78 3.66
N HIS A 122 -5.96 -6.36 3.07
CA HIS A 122 -5.44 -6.97 1.85
C HIS A 122 -4.56 -8.19 2.09
N VAL A 123 -4.05 -8.45 3.31
CA VAL A 123 -3.40 -9.73 3.63
C VAL A 123 -4.36 -10.90 3.43
N LYS A 124 -5.62 -10.74 3.86
CA LYS A 124 -6.65 -11.78 3.68
C LYS A 124 -6.94 -12.00 2.20
N VAL A 125 -7.18 -10.93 1.44
CA VAL A 125 -7.46 -11.00 0.00
C VAL A 125 -6.25 -11.57 -0.76
N GLY A 126 -5.05 -11.09 -0.48
CA GLY A 126 -3.81 -11.58 -1.09
C GLY A 126 -3.65 -13.08 -0.92
N ARG A 127 -3.91 -13.62 0.28
CA ARG A 127 -3.89 -15.07 0.54
C ARG A 127 -4.96 -15.83 -0.26
N GLU A 128 -6.16 -15.28 -0.42
CA GLU A 128 -7.21 -15.86 -1.29
C GLU A 128 -6.73 -15.99 -2.74
N PHE A 129 -5.86 -15.08 -3.19
CA PHE A 129 -5.25 -15.10 -4.53
C PHE A 129 -3.79 -15.62 -4.53
N GLY A 130 -3.46 -16.45 -3.53
CA GLY A 130 -2.26 -17.28 -3.47
C GLY A 130 -1.00 -16.58 -3.01
N ILE A 131 -1.06 -15.36 -2.48
CA ILE A 131 0.13 -14.67 -1.92
C ILE A 131 0.49 -15.38 -0.62
N ASN A 132 1.70 -15.95 -0.57
CA ASN A 132 2.17 -16.70 0.59
C ASN A 132 2.94 -15.82 1.58
N ASP A 133 3.25 -16.34 2.76
CA ASP A 133 3.90 -15.54 3.82
C ASP A 133 5.32 -15.05 3.44
N ALA A 134 6.09 -15.84 2.67
CA ALA A 134 7.41 -15.40 2.19
C ALA A 134 7.29 -14.24 1.18
N GLU A 135 6.23 -14.22 0.38
CA GLU A 135 5.91 -13.11 -0.52
C GLU A 135 5.42 -11.88 0.25
N LEU A 136 4.62 -12.05 1.30
CA LEU A 136 4.23 -10.95 2.19
C LEU A 136 5.46 -10.32 2.85
N ASP A 137 6.40 -11.13 3.34
CA ASP A 137 7.66 -10.64 3.92
C ASP A 137 8.52 -9.90 2.89
N ALA A 138 8.61 -10.44 1.67
CA ALA A 138 9.29 -9.76 0.56
C ALA A 138 8.66 -8.39 0.25
N ILE A 139 7.33 -8.28 0.27
CA ILE A 139 6.62 -7.01 0.05
C ILE A 139 6.90 -6.01 1.18
N ARG A 140 6.90 -6.45 2.45
CA ARG A 140 7.25 -5.60 3.61
C ARG A 140 8.65 -5.01 3.44
N GLN A 141 9.61 -5.87 3.14
CA GLN A 141 11.02 -5.51 3.09
C GLN A 141 11.40 -4.74 1.81
N GLY A 142 10.56 -4.79 0.76
CA GLY A 142 10.91 -4.26 -0.56
C GLY A 142 11.98 -5.10 -1.27
N PHE A 143 12.06 -6.39 -0.94
CA PHE A 143 13.04 -7.33 -1.50
C PHE A 143 12.34 -8.44 -2.27
N TYR A 144 12.21 -8.25 -3.58
CA TYR A 144 11.31 -9.04 -4.43
C TYR A 144 11.89 -10.37 -4.96
N ASN A 145 12.95 -10.87 -4.33
CA ASN A 145 13.65 -12.10 -4.68
C ASN A 145 12.79 -13.35 -4.46
N ALA A 146 11.75 -13.26 -3.62
CA ALA A 146 10.79 -14.33 -3.39
C ALA A 146 9.83 -14.56 -4.59
N PHE A 147 9.63 -13.54 -5.43
CA PHE A 147 8.75 -13.64 -6.60
C PHE A 147 9.51 -14.25 -7.77
N THR A 148 8.99 -15.34 -8.34
CA THR A 148 9.61 -15.98 -9.51
C THR A 148 9.21 -15.32 -10.83
N ALA A 149 7.99 -14.77 -10.91
CA ALA A 149 7.50 -14.10 -12.11
C ALA A 149 8.13 -12.71 -12.29
N GLU A 150 8.79 -12.49 -13.44
CA GLU A 150 9.38 -11.19 -13.80
C GLU A 150 8.35 -10.07 -13.80
N ARG A 151 7.12 -10.38 -14.22
CA ARG A 151 6.02 -9.42 -14.31
C ARG A 151 5.57 -8.91 -12.93
N GLU A 152 5.49 -9.80 -11.95
CA GLU A 152 5.15 -9.44 -10.56
C GLU A 152 6.23 -8.55 -9.95
N ARG A 153 7.51 -8.91 -10.13
CA ARG A 153 8.65 -8.07 -9.71
C ARG A 153 8.61 -6.70 -10.36
N ALA A 154 8.33 -6.63 -11.65
CA ALA A 154 8.23 -5.37 -12.38
C ALA A 154 7.15 -4.44 -11.78
N PHE A 155 5.97 -4.97 -11.44
CA PHE A 155 4.92 -4.16 -10.80
C PHE A 155 5.34 -3.63 -9.43
N LEU A 156 6.00 -4.46 -8.61
CA LEU A 156 6.48 -4.06 -7.29
C LEU A 156 7.59 -2.98 -7.36
N GLU A 157 8.59 -3.17 -8.23
CA GLU A 157 9.67 -2.19 -8.46
C GLU A 157 9.14 -0.85 -9.01
N LEU A 158 8.19 -0.90 -9.95
CA LEU A 158 7.56 0.31 -10.50
C LEU A 158 6.72 1.03 -9.45
N THR A 159 6.02 0.29 -8.59
CA THR A 159 5.26 0.87 -7.47
C THR A 159 6.19 1.64 -6.53
N ASP A 160 7.36 1.08 -6.20
CA ASP A 160 8.38 1.78 -5.41
C ASP A 160 8.84 3.08 -6.09
N ALA A 161 9.20 3.02 -7.37
CA ALA A 161 9.68 4.19 -8.10
C ALA A 161 8.62 5.30 -8.18
N PHE A 162 7.37 4.94 -8.48
CA PHE A 162 6.27 5.89 -8.58
C PHE A 162 6.01 6.63 -7.27
N VAL A 163 6.11 5.95 -6.13
CA VAL A 163 5.84 6.56 -4.81
C VAL A 163 7.06 7.27 -4.25
N ASN A 164 8.23 6.63 -4.26
CA ASN A 164 9.44 7.16 -3.62
C ASN A 164 10.10 8.24 -4.48
N GLU A 165 10.19 8.00 -5.79
CA GLU A 165 10.92 8.88 -6.69
C GLU A 165 9.99 9.87 -7.42
N ARG A 166 8.68 9.59 -7.44
CA ARG A 166 7.69 10.32 -8.29
C ARG A 166 8.13 10.42 -9.74
N SER A 167 8.89 9.44 -10.19
CA SER A 167 9.46 9.38 -11.53
C SER A 167 9.71 7.93 -11.91
N LEU A 168 9.94 7.68 -13.20
CA LEU A 168 10.33 6.38 -13.69
C LEU A 168 11.76 6.46 -14.24
N PRO A 169 12.76 5.90 -13.52
CA PRO A 169 14.13 5.87 -14.00
C PRO A 169 14.27 5.21 -15.38
N PRO A 170 15.10 5.75 -16.30
CA PRO A 170 15.28 5.18 -17.63
C PRO A 170 15.70 3.70 -17.62
N GLU A 171 16.52 3.30 -16.64
CA GLU A 171 16.99 1.94 -16.46
C GLU A 171 15.82 1.01 -16.10
N LEU A 172 14.95 1.44 -15.18
CA LEU A 172 13.77 0.67 -14.77
C LEU A 172 12.75 0.59 -15.90
N TRP A 173 12.51 1.70 -16.62
CA TRP A 173 11.68 1.71 -17.83
C TRP A 173 12.18 0.71 -18.87
N ASN A 174 13.47 0.74 -19.20
CA ASN A 174 14.03 -0.12 -20.23
C ASN A 174 13.94 -1.61 -19.89
N ARG A 175 14.08 -1.98 -18.62
CA ARG A 175 13.89 -3.36 -18.18
C ARG A 175 12.42 -3.77 -18.21
N THR A 176 11.53 -2.96 -17.63
CA THR A 176 10.13 -3.37 -17.41
C THR A 176 9.28 -3.30 -18.67
N ARG A 177 9.58 -2.42 -19.64
CA ARG A 177 8.88 -2.35 -20.94
C ARG A 177 9.07 -3.60 -21.82
N GLY A 178 10.03 -4.46 -21.50
CA GLY A 178 10.21 -5.76 -22.15
C GLY A 178 9.26 -6.85 -21.63
N VAL A 179 8.67 -6.63 -20.45
CA VAL A 179 7.81 -7.58 -19.72
C VAL A 179 6.37 -7.07 -19.61
N LEU A 180 6.19 -5.75 -19.57
CA LEU A 180 4.91 -5.06 -19.45
C LEU A 180 4.52 -4.37 -20.76
N SER A 181 3.23 -4.44 -21.08
CA SER A 181 2.64 -3.70 -22.19
C SER A 181 2.39 -2.23 -21.81
N PRO A 182 2.25 -1.29 -22.77
CA PRO A 182 1.89 0.09 -22.48
C PRO A 182 0.61 0.23 -21.64
N ARG A 183 -0.36 -0.68 -21.81
CA ARG A 183 -1.59 -0.72 -21.02
C ARG A 183 -1.32 -1.01 -19.55
N ASP A 184 -0.39 -1.92 -19.25
CA ASP A 184 -0.05 -2.30 -17.88
C ASP A 184 0.51 -1.11 -17.08
N PHE A 185 1.27 -0.22 -17.73
CA PHE A 185 1.77 0.99 -17.09
C PHE A 185 0.63 1.96 -16.73
N VAL A 186 -0.35 2.12 -17.63
CA VAL A 186 -1.53 2.98 -17.37
C VAL A 186 -2.40 2.39 -16.26
N ASP A 187 -2.61 1.07 -16.30
CA ASP A 187 -3.37 0.35 -15.27
C ASP A 187 -2.67 0.44 -13.91
N LEU A 188 -1.33 0.29 -13.86
CA LEU A 188 -0.54 0.45 -12.64
C LEU A 188 -0.65 1.87 -12.07
N ILE A 189 -0.50 2.91 -12.90
CA ILE A 189 -0.66 4.31 -12.46
C ILE A 189 -2.05 4.52 -11.85
N SER A 190 -3.08 3.97 -12.51
CA SER A 190 -4.46 4.07 -12.03
C SER A 190 -4.63 3.38 -10.67
N LEU A 191 -4.12 2.15 -10.53
CA LEU A 191 -4.20 1.39 -9.28
C LEU A 191 -3.43 2.07 -8.14
N VAL A 192 -2.20 2.52 -8.39
CA VAL A 192 -1.40 3.28 -7.42
C VAL A 192 -2.17 4.53 -6.97
N SER A 193 -2.71 5.30 -7.91
CA SER A 193 -3.46 6.53 -7.59
C SER A 193 -4.70 6.27 -6.75
N GLN A 194 -5.44 5.18 -7.02
CA GLN A 194 -6.58 4.76 -6.20
C GLN A 194 -6.15 4.41 -4.77
N TYR A 195 -5.02 3.73 -4.61
CA TYR A 195 -4.51 3.38 -3.27
C TYR A 195 -3.80 4.52 -2.55
N VAL A 196 -3.36 5.57 -3.23
CA VAL A 196 -3.01 6.85 -2.58
C VAL A 196 -4.21 7.41 -1.85
N LEU A 197 -5.40 7.46 -2.48
CA LEU A 197 -6.61 7.96 -1.84
C LEU A 197 -6.95 7.17 -0.56
N PHE A 198 -7.00 5.84 -0.66
CA PHE A 198 -7.30 4.99 0.49
C PHE A 198 -6.25 5.12 1.59
N ALA A 199 -4.96 5.04 1.24
CA ALA A 199 -3.90 5.11 2.22
C ALA A 199 -3.83 6.47 2.91
N LEU A 200 -3.98 7.59 2.17
CA LEU A 200 -4.06 8.92 2.79
C LEU A 200 -5.30 9.07 3.68
N THR A 201 -6.46 8.58 3.24
CA THR A 201 -7.66 8.60 4.08
C THR A 201 -7.40 7.88 5.40
N ASN A 202 -6.86 6.65 5.32
CA ASN A 202 -6.60 5.83 6.49
C ASN A 202 -5.55 6.44 7.43
N VAL A 203 -4.41 6.83 6.87
CA VAL A 203 -3.27 7.36 7.63
C VAL A 203 -3.59 8.73 8.22
N CYS A 204 -4.08 9.66 7.40
CA CYS A 204 -4.29 11.02 7.84
C CYS A 204 -5.50 11.16 8.78
N MET A 205 -6.55 10.37 8.59
CA MET A 205 -7.75 10.39 9.43
C MET A 205 -7.72 9.37 10.56
N GLN A 206 -6.62 8.60 10.71
CA GLN A 206 -6.45 7.60 11.77
C GLN A 206 -7.56 6.56 11.77
N VAL A 207 -7.97 6.10 10.58
CA VAL A 207 -9.08 5.17 10.43
C VAL A 207 -8.78 3.88 11.18
N GLN A 208 -9.62 3.59 12.17
CA GLN A 208 -9.49 2.40 13.02
C GLN A 208 -9.75 1.11 12.25
N LEU A 209 -9.02 0.05 12.59
CA LEU A 209 -9.22 -1.29 12.04
C LEU A 209 -10.57 -1.88 12.48
N GLU A 210 -11.18 -2.64 11.59
CA GLU A 210 -12.30 -3.51 11.93
C GLU A 210 -11.79 -4.64 12.85
N PRO A 211 -12.56 -5.03 13.88
CA PRO A 211 -12.15 -6.09 14.81
C PRO A 211 -11.74 -7.39 14.12
N ALA A 212 -12.42 -7.75 13.03
CA ALA A 212 -12.18 -9.00 12.30
C ALA A 212 -10.85 -9.06 11.54
N VAL A 213 -10.17 -7.93 11.35
CA VAL A 213 -8.83 -7.89 10.73
C VAL A 213 -7.75 -7.48 11.74
N ALA A 214 -8.12 -7.08 12.96
CA ALA A 214 -7.19 -6.52 13.94
C ALA A 214 -6.05 -7.49 14.32
N ASP A 215 -6.34 -8.79 14.40
CA ASP A 215 -5.37 -9.82 14.78
C ASP A 215 -4.52 -10.36 13.61
N LEU A 216 -4.73 -9.85 12.39
CA LEU A 216 -3.89 -10.24 11.25
C LEU A 216 -2.47 -9.66 11.38
N PRO A 217 -1.46 -10.35 10.81
CA PRO A 217 -0.06 -9.89 10.83
C PRO A 217 0.08 -8.47 10.28
N GLY A 218 0.86 -7.64 10.95
CA GLY A 218 0.99 -6.21 10.65
C GLY A 218 2.08 -5.89 9.64
N ILE A 219 2.29 -4.61 9.31
CA ILE A 219 3.40 -4.22 8.41
C ILE A 219 4.76 -4.54 9.04
N GLU A 220 4.91 -4.41 10.37
CA GLU A 220 6.18 -4.60 11.08
C GLU A 220 6.47 -6.06 11.48
N GLY A 221 5.60 -7.01 11.12
CA GLY A 221 5.73 -8.44 11.44
C GLY A 221 4.71 -8.89 12.47
#